data_AF-A0A7W7AMU7-F1
#
_entry.id   AF-A0A7W7AMU7-F1
#
_cell.length_a   1.000
_cell.length_b   1.000
_cell.length_c   1.000
_cell.angle_alpha   90.00
_cell.angle_beta   90.00
_cell.angle_gamma   90.00
#
_symmetry.space_group_name_H-M   'P 1'
#
loop_
_entity.id
_entity.type
_entity.pdbx_description
1 polymer ?
#
loop_
_entity_poly.entity_id
_entity_poly.type
_entity_poly.pdbx_seq_one_letter_code
_entity_poly.pdbx_strand_id
1 'polypeptide(L)'
;MALIMIGFMWGMYKNTRANVGIIVGAILVFGGALWLVRSQETVDDVAWMKAMIPHHSIAIMTSERAHIRDPRVRLIADRIIDAQVREIAEMKREIARLEARPVPAGAPDLPSYRDRGVAPPSGETDADANVNTLAPIR
;
A
#
# COMPACT_ATOMS: atom_id res chain seq x y z
N MET A 1 -12.14 17.74 9.06
CA MET A 1 -13.11 18.75 8.55
C MET A 1 -14.21 19.06 9.56
N ALA A 2 -14.95 18.07 10.08
CA ALA A 2 -16.09 18.30 10.99
C ALA A 2 -15.76 19.16 12.23
N LEU A 3 -14.65 18.89 12.92
CA LEU A 3 -14.21 19.68 14.08
C LEU A 3 -13.90 21.14 13.72
N ILE A 4 -13.32 21.37 12.53
CA ILE A 4 -13.05 22.73 12.01
C ILE A 4 -14.37 23.45 11.75
N MET A 5 -15.31 22.81 11.07
CA MET A 5 -16.63 23.39 10.75
C MET A 5 -17.41 23.75 12.02
N ILE A 6 -17.49 22.85 13.00
CA ILE A 6 -18.18 23.11 14.26
C ILE A 6 -17.47 24.22 15.06
N GLY A 7 -16.13 24.28 15.03
CA GLY A 7 -15.37 25.36 15.67
C GLY A 7 -15.73 26.74 15.11
N PHE A 8 -15.78 26.91 13.79
CA PHE A 8 -16.10 28.19 13.15
C PHE A 8 -17.58 28.56 13.22
N MET A 9 -18.48 27.57 13.17
CA MET A 9 -19.94 27.78 13.10
C MET A 9 -20.62 27.56 14.46
N TRP A 10 -19.87 27.63 15.56
CA TRP A 10 -20.37 27.28 16.90
C TRP A 10 -21.67 28.01 17.28
N GLY A 11 -21.77 29.31 16.98
CA GLY A 11 -22.95 30.12 17.25
C GLY A 11 -24.18 29.81 16.38
N MET A 12 -24.01 29.13 15.24
CA MET A 12 -25.11 28.72 14.35
C MET A 12 -25.77 27.42 14.81
N TYR A 13 -25.03 26.55 15.49
CA TYR A 13 -25.52 25.24 15.93
C TYR A 13 -26.00 25.27 17.38
N LYS A 14 -27.29 25.59 17.58
CA LYS A 14 -27.87 25.81 18.92
C LYS A 14 -28.03 24.55 19.79
N ASN A 15 -28.00 23.35 19.20
CA ASN A 15 -28.14 22.10 19.95
C ASN A 15 -26.78 21.59 20.44
N THR A 16 -26.37 22.04 21.62
CA THR A 16 -25.08 21.68 22.22
C THR A 16 -24.89 20.17 22.37
N ARG A 17 -25.95 19.42 22.70
CA ARG A 17 -25.86 17.95 22.86
C ARG A 17 -25.50 17.26 21.54
N ALA A 18 -26.15 17.67 20.45
CA ALA A 18 -25.85 17.15 19.13
C ALA A 18 -24.42 17.52 18.69
N ASN A 19 -23.99 18.76 18.94
CA ASN A 19 -22.63 19.21 18.59
C ASN A 19 -21.56 18.41 19.34
N VAL A 20 -21.74 18.20 20.65
CA VAL A 20 -20.83 17.38 21.45
C VAL A 20 -20.83 15.94 20.95
N GLY A 21 -22.00 15.38 20.62
CA GLY A 21 -22.09 14.06 20.02
C GLY A 21 -21.30 13.93 18.71
N ILE A 22 -21.40 14.92 17.83
CA ILE A 22 -20.65 14.95 16.56
C ILE A 22 -19.14 15.07 16.82
N ILE A 23 -18.72 15.91 17.77
CA ILE A 23 -17.31 16.07 18.12
C ILE A 23 -16.73 14.75 18.65
N VAL A 24 -17.40 14.14 19.62
CA VAL A 24 -16.96 12.87 20.21
C VAL A 24 -16.92 11.78 19.14
N GLY A 25 -17.97 11.67 18.32
CA GLY A 25 -18.01 10.74 17.20
C GLY A 25 -16.86 10.97 16.20
N ALA A 26 -16.58 12.22 15.84
CA ALA A 26 -15.49 12.56 14.94
C ALA A 26 -14.11 12.23 15.51
N ILE A 27 -13.89 12.45 16.81
CA ILE A 27 -12.65 12.08 17.50
C ILE A 27 -12.47 10.56 17.51
N LEU A 28 -13.53 9.81 17.83
CA LEU A 28 -13.49 8.34 17.84
C LEU A 28 -13.21 7.77 16.45
N VAL A 29 -13.93 8.24 15.42
CA VAL A 29 -13.71 7.79 14.04
C VAL A 29 -12.31 8.17 13.56
N PHE A 30 -11.85 9.39 13.84
CA PHE A 30 -10.50 9.82 13.47
C PHE A 30 -9.43 8.99 14.19
N GLY A 31 -9.56 8.80 15.49
CA GLY A 31 -8.62 8.01 16.30
C GLY A 31 -8.58 6.55 15.84
N GLY A 32 -9.73 5.93 15.60
CA GLY A 32 -9.83 4.57 15.08
C GLY A 32 -9.23 4.43 13.68
N ALA A 33 -9.56 5.33 12.76
CA ALA A 33 -8.99 5.33 11.41
C ALA A 33 -7.47 5.57 11.43
N LEU A 34 -6.98 6.48 12.28
CA LEU A 34 -5.55 6.74 12.45
C LEU A 34 -4.83 5.52 13.02
N TRP A 35 -5.43 4.83 14.00
CA TRP A 35 -4.89 3.60 14.55
C TRP A 35 -4.82 2.50 13.49
N LEU A 36 -5.90 2.27 12.74
CA LEU A 36 -5.93 1.26 11.66
C LEU A 36 -4.86 1.52 10.60
N VAL A 37 -4.76 2.76 10.09
CA VAL A 37 -3.76 3.07 9.04
C VAL A 37 -2.32 3.01 9.55
N ARG A 38 -2.09 3.26 10.84
CA ARG A 38 -0.74 3.20 11.43
C ARG A 38 -0.31 1.80 11.82
N SER A 39 -1.24 0.98 12.28
CA SER A 39 -0.95 -0.36 12.81
C SER A 39 -0.98 -1.44 11.74
N GLN A 40 -1.83 -1.28 10.70
CA GLN A 40 -2.04 -2.28 9.65
C GLN A 40 -2.54 -3.64 10.18
N GLU A 41 -3.11 -3.68 11.39
CA GLU A 41 -3.52 -4.92 12.10
C GLU A 41 -4.54 -5.80 11.35
N THR A 42 -5.26 -5.23 10.38
CA THR A 42 -6.27 -5.94 9.61
C THR A 42 -5.82 -6.25 8.17
N VAL A 43 -4.51 -6.17 7.88
CA VAL A 43 -3.96 -6.35 6.54
C VAL A 43 -3.07 -7.60 6.53
N ASP A 44 -3.61 -8.71 6.00
CA ASP A 44 -2.89 -9.97 5.84
C ASP A 44 -2.09 -10.04 4.51
N ASP A 45 -1.34 -11.12 4.31
CA ASP A 45 -0.49 -11.34 3.12
C ASP A 45 -1.24 -11.12 1.79
N VAL A 46 -2.45 -11.69 1.68
CA VAL A 46 -3.24 -11.63 0.45
C VAL A 46 -3.83 -10.24 0.25
N ALA A 47 -4.36 -9.63 1.30
CA ALA A 47 -4.88 -8.27 1.27
C ALA A 47 -3.78 -7.26 0.90
N TRP A 48 -2.58 -7.43 1.47
CA TRP A 48 -1.40 -6.62 1.16
C TRP A 48 -1.05 -6.72 -0.33
N MET A 49 -0.89 -7.94 -0.86
CA MET A 49 -0.55 -8.13 -2.28
C MET A 49 -1.64 -7.59 -3.22
N LYS A 50 -2.92 -7.82 -2.91
CA LYS A 50 -4.04 -7.29 -3.71
C LYS A 50 -4.08 -5.76 -3.73
N ALA A 51 -3.70 -5.10 -2.63
CA ALA A 51 -3.58 -3.64 -2.55
C ALA A 51 -2.31 -3.12 -3.25
N MET A 52 -1.24 -3.90 -3.28
CA MET A 52 0.05 -3.49 -3.83
C MET A 52 0.10 -3.61 -5.36
N ILE A 53 -0.59 -4.56 -5.96
CA ILE A 53 -0.71 -4.67 -7.44
C ILE A 53 -1.17 -3.35 -8.11
N PRO A 54 -2.29 -2.71 -7.69
CA PRO A 54 -2.68 -1.42 -8.28
C PRO A 54 -1.76 -0.28 -7.89
N HIS A 55 -1.15 -0.30 -6.70
CA HIS A 55 -0.15 0.69 -6.29
C HIS A 55 1.06 0.68 -7.24
N HIS A 56 1.58 -0.50 -7.54
CA HIS A 56 2.65 -0.69 -8.52
C HIS A 56 2.22 -0.29 -9.94
N SER A 57 1.01 -0.68 -10.34
CA SER A 57 0.48 -0.32 -11.66
C SER A 57 0.47 1.20 -11.91
N ILE A 58 0.21 2.00 -10.86
CA ILE A 58 0.29 3.47 -10.95
C ILE A 58 1.73 3.92 -11.22
N ALA A 59 2.71 3.37 -10.50
CA ALA A 59 4.11 3.75 -10.69
C ALA A 59 4.64 3.36 -12.09
N ILE A 60 4.27 2.18 -12.61
CA ILE A 60 4.51 1.80 -14.01
C ILE A 60 3.91 2.85 -14.96
N MET A 61 2.60 3.10 -14.86
CA MET A 61 1.89 4.05 -15.73
C MET A 61 2.52 5.45 -15.68
N THR A 62 2.87 5.95 -14.50
CA THR A 62 3.49 7.28 -14.36
C THR A 62 4.91 7.31 -14.94
N SER A 63 5.68 6.23 -14.84
CA SER A 63 7.04 6.13 -15.37
C SER A 63 7.05 6.04 -16.91
N GLU A 64 6.06 5.37 -17.49
CA GLU A 64 5.85 5.29 -18.94
C GLU A 64 5.41 6.64 -19.53
N ARG A 65 4.48 7.34 -18.86
CA ARG A 65 3.83 8.55 -19.40
C ARG A 65 4.52 9.86 -19.05
N ALA A 66 5.48 9.86 -18.11
CA ALA A 66 6.18 11.07 -17.73
C ALA A 66 7.04 11.63 -18.86
N HIS A 67 7.05 12.96 -19.00
CA HIS A 67 7.88 13.68 -19.98
C HIS A 67 9.35 13.79 -19.54
N ILE A 68 10.01 12.65 -19.37
CA ILE A 68 11.40 12.55 -18.91
C ILE A 68 12.34 12.77 -20.10
N ARG A 69 13.22 13.77 -19.98
CA ARG A 69 14.23 14.12 -21.00
C ARG A 69 15.66 13.80 -20.58
N ASP A 70 15.91 13.71 -19.27
CA ASP A 70 17.24 13.40 -18.74
C ASP A 70 17.51 11.88 -18.82
N PRO A 71 18.64 11.44 -19.41
CA PRO A 71 18.95 10.01 -19.56
C PRO A 71 19.08 9.24 -18.24
N ARG A 72 19.58 9.89 -17.17
CA ARG A 72 19.71 9.24 -15.86
C ARG A 72 18.34 9.06 -15.21
N VAL A 73 17.45 10.04 -15.35
CA VAL A 73 16.06 9.92 -14.87
C VAL A 73 15.29 8.86 -15.66
N ARG A 74 15.52 8.74 -16.97
CA ARG A 74 14.94 7.65 -17.79
C ARG A 74 15.41 6.28 -17.31
N LEU A 75 16.71 6.13 -17.06
CA LEU A 75 17.26 4.88 -16.51
C LEU A 75 16.62 4.50 -15.16
N ILE A 76 16.32 5.48 -14.30
CA ILE A 76 15.61 5.23 -13.03
C ILE A 76 14.18 4.77 -13.30
N ALA A 77 13.44 5.46 -14.18
CA ALA A 77 12.08 5.11 -14.54
C ALA A 77 11.97 3.69 -15.14
N ASP A 78 12.89 3.34 -16.03
CA ASP A 78 12.89 2.02 -16.67
C ASP A 78 13.21 0.91 -15.66
N ARG A 79 14.10 1.16 -14.69
CA ARG A 79 14.34 0.24 -13.57
C ARG A 79 13.11 0.06 -12.66
N ILE A 80 12.36 1.13 -12.44
CA ILE A 80 11.10 1.08 -11.67
C ILE A 80 10.07 0.22 -12.42
N ILE A 81 9.89 0.46 -13.72
CA ILE A 81 8.95 -0.32 -14.55
C ILE A 81 9.31 -1.80 -14.49
N ASP A 82 10.56 -2.12 -14.80
CA ASP A 82 11.08 -3.48 -14.87
C ASP A 82 10.90 -4.25 -13.54
N ALA A 83 11.28 -3.63 -12.41
CA ALA A 83 11.09 -4.23 -11.09
C ALA A 83 9.61 -4.44 -10.75
N GLN A 84 8.76 -3.43 -10.98
CA GLN A 84 7.36 -3.52 -10.57
C GLN A 84 6.53 -4.46 -11.43
N VAL A 85 6.88 -4.63 -12.71
CA VAL A 85 6.26 -5.65 -13.57
C VAL A 85 6.56 -7.06 -13.01
N ARG A 86 7.81 -7.35 -12.61
CA ARG A 86 8.17 -8.61 -11.96
C ARG A 86 7.40 -8.82 -10.67
N GLU A 87 7.44 -7.84 -9.77
CA GLU A 87 6.79 -7.91 -8.46
C GLU A 87 5.27 -8.13 -8.58
N ILE A 88 4.60 -7.52 -9.58
CA ILE A 88 3.18 -7.81 -9.86
C ILE A 88 2.97 -9.28 -10.25
N ALA A 89 3.82 -9.83 -11.11
CA ALA A 89 3.71 -11.22 -11.54
C ALA A 89 3.96 -12.20 -10.38
N GLU A 90 4.95 -11.91 -9.53
CA GLU A 90 5.22 -12.66 -8.30
C GLU A 90 4.03 -12.61 -7.34
N MET A 91 3.52 -11.40 -7.04
CA MET A 91 2.36 -11.24 -6.17
C MET A 91 1.15 -12.02 -6.68
N LYS A 92 0.87 -12.00 -7.99
CA LYS A 92 -0.24 -12.80 -8.57
C LYS A 92 -0.04 -14.30 -8.34
N ARG A 93 1.18 -14.81 -8.49
CA ARG A 93 1.49 -16.22 -8.23
C ARG A 93 1.36 -16.56 -6.75
N GLU A 94 1.88 -15.71 -5.87
CA GLU A 94 1.85 -15.91 -4.42
C GLU A 94 0.43 -15.82 -3.85
N ILE A 95 -0.40 -14.90 -4.35
CA ILE A 95 -1.85 -14.88 -4.04
C ILE A 95 -2.47 -16.24 -4.37
N ALA A 96 -2.26 -16.76 -5.59
CA ALA A 96 -2.83 -18.04 -5.99
C ALA A 96 -2.32 -19.20 -5.11
N ARG A 97 -1.04 -19.18 -4.75
CA ARG A 97 -0.43 -20.18 -3.85
C ARG A 97 -1.05 -20.13 -2.45
N LEU A 98 -1.21 -18.95 -1.87
CA LEU A 98 -1.76 -18.75 -0.52
C LEU A 98 -3.25 -19.02 -0.46
N GLU A 99 -4.02 -18.68 -1.50
CA GLU A 99 -5.43 -19.04 -1.59
C GLU A 99 -5.63 -20.56 -1.68
N ALA A 100 -4.73 -21.27 -2.37
CA ALA A 100 -4.75 -22.74 -2.41
C ALA A 100 -4.22 -23.39 -1.12
N ARG A 101 -3.27 -22.76 -0.44
CA ARG A 101 -2.61 -23.26 0.77
C ARG A 101 -2.37 -22.12 1.76
N PRO A 102 -3.38 -21.77 2.58
CA PRO A 102 -3.29 -20.66 3.51
C PRO A 102 -2.22 -20.87 4.59
N VAL A 103 -1.66 -19.77 5.08
CA VAL A 103 -0.83 -19.77 6.28
C VAL A 103 -1.70 -20.18 7.49
N PRO A 104 -1.19 -20.98 8.44
CA PRO A 104 -1.92 -21.30 9.66
C PRO A 104 -2.33 -20.04 10.44
N ALA A 105 -3.58 -20.00 10.93
CA ALA A 105 -4.14 -18.82 11.60
C ALA A 105 -3.39 -18.34 12.87
N GLY A 106 -2.53 -19.18 13.45
CA GLY A 106 -1.69 -18.84 14.61
C GLY A 106 -0.22 -18.57 14.26
N ALA A 107 0.14 -18.48 12.98
CA ALA A 107 1.50 -18.13 12.59
C ALA A 107 1.81 -16.68 13.01
N PRO A 108 2.99 -16.40 13.59
CA PRO A 108 3.37 -15.05 13.95
C PRO A 108 3.78 -14.25 12.71
N ASP A 109 3.62 -12.93 12.77
CA ASP A 109 4.13 -12.01 11.76
C ASP A 109 5.66 -12.12 11.63
N LEU A 110 6.15 -12.06 10.39
CA LEU A 110 7.58 -12.11 10.10
C LEU A 110 8.19 -10.70 10.11
N PRO A 111 9.30 -10.47 10.85
CA PRO A 111 9.92 -9.15 10.93
C PRO A 111 10.65 -8.78 9.62
N SER A 112 10.67 -7.47 9.30
CA SER A 112 11.37 -6.96 8.12
C SER A 112 12.89 -7.19 8.19
N TYR A 113 13.60 -7.10 7.07
CA TYR A 113 15.06 -7.19 7.07
C TYR A 113 15.72 -6.11 7.95
N ARG A 114 15.07 -4.94 8.08
CA ARG A 114 15.54 -3.83 8.92
C ARG A 114 15.38 -4.13 10.40
N ASP A 115 14.23 -4.70 10.80
CA ASP A 115 13.98 -5.07 12.19
C ASP A 115 14.89 -6.21 12.63
N ARG A 116 15.23 -7.11 11.71
CA ARG A 116 16.22 -8.16 11.92
C ARG A 116 17.67 -7.66 11.91
N GLY A 117 17.93 -6.42 11.45
CA GLY A 117 19.27 -5.87 11.32
C GLY A 117 20.16 -6.60 10.31
N VAL A 118 19.57 -7.19 9.27
CA VAL A 118 20.30 -7.93 8.22
C VAL A 118 20.37 -7.14 6.91
N ALA A 119 21.27 -7.54 6.01
CA ALA A 119 21.34 -6.96 4.67
C ALA A 119 20.01 -7.16 3.90
N PRO A 120 19.64 -6.23 3.00
CA PRO A 120 18.48 -6.43 2.13
C PRO A 120 18.69 -7.65 1.22
N PRO A 121 17.60 -8.27 0.74
CA PRO A 121 17.72 -9.31 -0.28
C PRO A 121 18.42 -8.77 -1.53
N SER A 122 19.11 -9.66 -2.25
CA SER A 122 19.66 -9.32 -3.56
C SER A 122 18.54 -8.91 -4.52
N GLY A 123 18.83 -7.99 -5.45
CA GLY A 123 17.88 -7.65 -6.51
C GLY A 123 17.59 -8.86 -7.38
N GLU A 124 16.31 -9.15 -7.58
CA GLU A 124 15.85 -10.29 -8.37
C GLU A 124 15.82 -9.94 -9.86
N THR A 125 16.37 -10.82 -10.70
CA THR A 125 16.33 -10.69 -12.17
C THR A 125 15.08 -11.36 -12.76
N ASP A 126 14.75 -11.07 -14.01
CA ASP A 126 13.70 -11.78 -14.76
C ASP A 126 13.86 -13.30 -14.76
N ALA A 127 15.11 -13.78 -14.82
CA ALA A 127 15.43 -15.19 -14.79
C ALA A 127 15.16 -15.80 -13.42
N ASP A 128 15.50 -15.10 -12.35
CA ASP A 128 15.25 -15.54 -10.97
C ASP A 128 13.74 -15.59 -10.69
N ALA A 129 13.01 -14.56 -11.13
CA ALA A 129 11.56 -14.45 -10.96
C ALA A 129 10.74 -15.35 -11.91
N ASN A 130 11.37 -15.94 -12.93
CA ASN A 130 10.72 -16.65 -14.03
C ASN A 130 9.60 -15.81 -14.69
N VAL A 131 9.90 -14.54 -14.99
CA VAL A 131 9.00 -13.54 -15.61
C VAL A 131 9.67 -12.95 -16.84
N ASN A 132 8.88 -12.53 -17.83
CA ASN A 132 9.33 -11.68 -18.93
C ASN A 132 8.69 -10.30 -18.78
N THR A 133 9.43 -9.29 -18.35
CA THR A 133 8.88 -7.95 -18.10
C THR A 133 8.49 -7.18 -19.35
N LEU A 134 8.93 -7.65 -20.52
CA LEU A 134 8.52 -7.10 -21.82
C LEU A 134 7.17 -7.68 -22.29
N ALA A 135 6.67 -8.74 -21.65
CA ALA A 135 5.35 -9.29 -21.95
C ALA A 135 4.24 -8.44 -21.31
N PRO A 136 3.05 -8.34 -21.93
CA PRO A 136 1.92 -7.65 -21.32
C PRO A 136 1.53 -8.29 -19.98
N ILE A 137 1.35 -7.46 -18.94
CA ILE A 137 0.78 -7.91 -17.67
C ILE A 137 -0.68 -8.31 -17.94
N ARG A 138 -0.96 -9.62 -18.01
CA ARG A 138 -2.33 -10.18 -18.02
C ARG A 138 -2.82 -10.31 -16.59
#